data_AF-A0A9E7EUW9-F1
#
_entry.id   AF-A0A9E7EUW9-F1
#
_cell.length_a   1.000
_cell.length_b   1.000
_cell.length_c   1.000
_cell.angle_alpha   90.00
_cell.angle_beta   90.00
_cell.angle_gamma   90.00
#
_symmetry.space_group_name_H-M   'P 1'
#
loop_
_entity.id
_entity.type
_entity.pdbx_description
1 polymer ?
#
loop_
_entity_poly.entity_id
_entity_poly.type
_entity_poly.pdbx_seq_one_letter_code
_entity_poly.pdbx_strand_id
1 'polypeptide(L)'
;MTTRFRKNRKKRGHVSAGHGRIGRHALLPPPSQQFLLPAVNVDRLWSLVPEAVANAAAKDGATAPSIDVTQFGYFKVLGKGMLPPDRPVVVKAKLVSKIAEKKIKAAGGAVVLTA
;
A
#
# COMPACT_ATOMS: atom_id res chain seq x y z
N MET A 1 -50.90 -11.70 25.71
CA MET A 1 -49.85 -12.70 26.07
C MET A 1 -48.96 -12.13 27.17
N THR A 2 -48.84 -12.81 28.31
CA THR A 2 -47.96 -12.39 29.41
C THR A 2 -46.48 -12.46 28.99
N THR A 3 -45.66 -11.51 29.45
CA THR A 3 -44.25 -11.35 29.04
C THR A 3 -43.36 -12.56 29.40
N ARG A 4 -43.79 -13.37 30.39
CA ARG A 4 -43.09 -14.57 30.86
C ARG A 4 -42.94 -15.67 29.80
N PHE A 5 -43.81 -15.73 28.80
CA PHE A 5 -43.78 -16.77 27.77
C PHE A 5 -43.02 -16.35 26.49
N ARG A 6 -42.37 -15.17 26.46
CA ARG A 6 -41.64 -14.70 25.26
C ARG A 6 -40.26 -15.36 25.11
N LYS A 7 -39.95 -15.83 23.90
CA LYS A 7 -38.65 -16.43 23.54
C LYS A 7 -37.44 -15.52 23.84
N ASN A 8 -37.62 -14.19 23.76
CA ASN A 8 -36.56 -13.21 24.03
C ASN A 8 -36.09 -13.18 25.49
N ARG A 9 -36.90 -13.65 26.47
CA ARG A 9 -36.44 -13.77 27.87
C ARG A 9 -35.39 -14.87 28.03
N LYS A 10 -35.54 -15.98 27.31
CA LYS A 10 -34.58 -17.10 27.30
C LYS A 10 -33.27 -16.76 26.56
N LYS A 11 -33.31 -15.75 25.70
CA LYS A 11 -32.17 -15.28 24.89
C LYS A 11 -31.36 -14.17 25.59
N ARG A 12 -31.71 -13.75 26.81
CA ARG A 12 -30.89 -12.83 27.61
C ARG A 12 -29.53 -13.49 27.89
N GLY A 13 -28.45 -12.72 27.76
CA GLY A 13 -27.08 -13.25 27.87
C GLY A 13 -26.55 -13.94 26.60
N HIS A 14 -27.39 -14.19 25.59
CA HIS A 14 -26.92 -14.72 24.31
C HIS A 14 -26.50 -13.58 23.38
N VAL A 15 -25.23 -13.58 22.97
CA VAL A 15 -24.58 -12.51 22.19
C VAL A 15 -25.36 -12.10 20.94
N SER A 16 -25.94 -13.05 20.21
CA SER A 16 -26.70 -12.79 18.96
C SER A 16 -28.21 -12.96 19.11
N ALA A 17 -28.70 -13.22 20.32
CA ALA A 17 -30.10 -13.57 20.59
C ALA A 17 -30.68 -14.62 19.60
N GLY A 18 -29.87 -15.56 19.13
CA GLY A 18 -30.28 -16.63 18.20
C GLY A 18 -30.41 -16.22 16.73
N HIS A 19 -29.81 -15.11 16.30
CA HIS A 19 -29.80 -14.67 14.90
C HIS A 19 -28.47 -14.96 14.18
N GLY A 20 -27.56 -15.70 14.83
CA GLY A 20 -26.21 -15.91 14.32
C GLY A 20 -25.32 -14.67 14.51
N ARG A 21 -23.99 -14.87 14.54
CA ARG A 21 -23.03 -13.76 14.68
C ARG A 21 -22.70 -13.09 13.33
N ILE A 22 -22.97 -13.78 12.24
CA ILE A 22 -22.59 -13.37 10.88
C ILE A 22 -23.85 -12.91 10.15
N GLY A 23 -23.92 -11.61 9.84
CA GLY A 23 -24.97 -11.02 9.01
C GLY A 23 -24.60 -11.02 7.52
N ARG A 24 -25.58 -10.71 6.65
CA ARG A 24 -25.39 -10.57 5.19
C ARG A 24 -24.90 -9.18 4.80
N HIS A 25 -23.75 -8.76 5.31
CA HIS A 25 -23.17 -7.43 5.03
C HIS A 25 -22.09 -7.43 3.93
N ALA A 26 -21.83 -8.57 3.28
CA ALA A 26 -20.78 -8.66 2.27
C ALA A 26 -21.37 -8.97 0.90
N LEU A 27 -21.36 -7.97 0.01
CA LEU A 27 -21.28 -8.20 -1.42
C LEU A 27 -19.82 -8.57 -1.71
N LEU A 28 -19.54 -9.87 -1.82
CA LEU A 28 -18.22 -10.36 -2.23
C LEU A 28 -18.08 -10.20 -3.74
N PRO A 29 -17.07 -9.48 -4.24
CA PRO A 29 -16.81 -9.42 -5.67
C PRO A 29 -16.47 -10.83 -6.19
N PRO A 30 -16.82 -11.15 -7.45
CA PRO A 30 -16.50 -12.43 -8.04
C PRO A 30 -14.98 -12.65 -8.05
N PRO A 31 -14.50 -13.88 -7.80
CA PRO A 31 -13.07 -14.17 -7.66
C PRO A 31 -12.27 -13.89 -8.94
N SER A 32 -12.93 -13.77 -10.10
CA SER A 32 -12.34 -13.38 -11.38
C SER A 32 -11.96 -11.90 -11.48
N GLN A 33 -12.41 -11.05 -10.55
CA GLN A 33 -12.17 -9.61 -10.57
C GLN A 33 -11.27 -9.18 -9.39
N GLN A 34 -10.15 -9.89 -9.22
CA GLN A 34 -9.12 -9.52 -8.25
C GLN A 34 -8.22 -8.45 -8.87
N PHE A 35 -8.45 -7.18 -8.52
CA PHE A 35 -7.59 -6.06 -8.90
C PHE A 35 -6.25 -6.13 -8.15
N LEU A 36 -5.31 -6.93 -8.67
CA LEU A 36 -3.97 -7.06 -8.10
C LEU A 36 -3.14 -5.81 -8.47
N LEU A 37 -3.04 -4.89 -7.53
CA LEU A 37 -2.10 -3.77 -7.57
C LEU A 37 -1.04 -3.93 -6.47
N PRO A 38 -0.02 -4.78 -6.68
CA PRO A 38 1.13 -4.87 -5.79
C PRO A 38 1.71 -3.49 -5.47
N ALA A 39 1.92 -3.24 -4.17
CA ALA A 39 2.40 -1.97 -3.67
C ALA A 39 3.80 -2.12 -3.05
N VAL A 40 4.63 -1.10 -3.25
CA VAL A 40 5.95 -0.95 -2.61
C VAL A 40 5.96 0.30 -1.75
N ASN A 41 6.71 0.26 -0.65
CA ASN A 41 6.86 1.41 0.23
C ASN A 41 8.18 2.14 -0.06
N VAL A 42 8.21 3.42 0.33
CA VAL A 42 9.33 4.34 0.10
C VAL A 42 10.64 3.87 0.75
N ASP A 43 10.58 3.21 1.91
CA ASP A 43 11.74 2.62 2.60
C ASP A 43 12.48 1.55 1.78
N ARG A 44 11.77 0.81 0.94
CA ARG A 44 12.33 -0.30 0.16
C ARG A 44 12.86 0.09 -1.21
N LEU A 45 12.60 1.31 -1.67
CA LEU A 45 12.98 1.74 -3.01
C LEU A 45 14.49 1.64 -3.23
N TRP A 46 15.29 1.99 -2.23
CA TRP A 46 16.75 1.96 -2.37
C TRP A 46 17.34 0.55 -2.39
N SER A 47 16.65 -0.43 -1.80
CA SER A 47 17.04 -1.83 -1.88
C SER A 47 16.77 -2.46 -3.25
N LEU A 48 15.96 -1.81 -4.10
CA LEU A 48 15.69 -2.26 -5.47
C LEU A 48 16.77 -1.80 -6.45
N VAL A 49 17.64 -0.86 -6.05
CA VAL A 49 18.70 -0.34 -6.93
C VAL A 49 19.87 -1.33 -6.90
N PRO A 50 20.32 -1.83 -8.07
CA PRO A 50 21.53 -2.63 -8.14
C PRO A 50 22.74 -1.84 -7.62
N GLU A 51 23.61 -2.49 -6.84
CA GLU A 51 24.74 -1.82 -6.19
C GLU A 51 25.69 -1.13 -7.19
N ALA A 52 25.85 -1.70 -8.39
CA ALA A 52 26.65 -1.08 -9.46
C ALA A 52 26.11 0.31 -9.85
N VAL A 53 24.79 0.47 -9.92
CA VAL A 53 24.12 1.73 -10.29
C VAL A 53 24.13 2.70 -9.10
N ALA A 54 23.94 2.20 -7.88
CA ALA A 54 24.05 3.01 -6.67
C ALA A 54 25.46 3.59 -6.50
N ASN A 55 26.50 2.80 -6.78
CA ASN A 55 27.89 3.21 -6.69
C ASN A 55 28.30 4.18 -7.81
N ALA A 56 27.74 4.04 -9.02
CA ALA A 56 27.95 5.01 -10.11
C ALA A 56 27.31 6.37 -9.77
N ALA A 57 26.06 6.36 -9.27
CA ALA A 57 25.37 7.59 -8.85
C ALA A 57 26.10 8.32 -7.71
N ALA A 58 26.76 7.59 -6.80
CA ALA A 58 27.56 8.16 -5.73
C ALA A 58 28.86 8.84 -6.22
N LYS A 59 29.37 8.46 -7.40
CA LYS A 59 30.59 9.03 -7.99
C LYS A 59 30.29 10.28 -8.83
N ASP A 60 29.22 10.22 -9.60
CA ASP A 60 28.91 11.29 -10.57
C ASP A 60 28.17 12.47 -9.95
N GLY A 61 27.49 12.28 -8.81
CA GLY A 61 26.87 13.34 -7.98
C GLY A 61 25.72 14.13 -8.64
N ALA A 62 25.62 14.12 -9.97
CA ALA A 62 24.68 14.90 -10.76
C ALA A 62 23.49 14.09 -11.28
N THR A 63 23.65 12.77 -11.45
CA THR A 63 22.61 11.91 -12.03
C THR A 63 22.04 10.96 -10.98
N ALA A 64 20.81 11.24 -10.54
CA ALA A 64 20.05 10.35 -9.67
C ALA A 64 19.60 9.09 -10.44
N PRO A 65 19.67 7.89 -9.83
CA PRO A 65 19.22 6.67 -10.48
C PRO A 65 17.70 6.66 -10.65
N SER A 66 17.28 6.22 -11.83
CA SER A 66 15.87 6.03 -12.18
C SER A 66 15.44 4.61 -11.83
N ILE A 67 14.50 4.47 -10.91
CA ILE A 67 13.88 3.20 -10.54
C ILE A 67 12.53 3.09 -11.23
N ASP A 68 12.38 2.09 -12.10
CA ASP A 68 11.09 1.69 -12.63
C ASP A 68 10.50 0.56 -11.78
N VAL A 69 9.53 0.90 -10.92
CA VAL A 69 8.95 -0.09 -10.00
C VAL A 69 8.07 -1.11 -10.74
N THR A 70 7.63 -0.80 -11.97
CA THR A 70 6.82 -1.72 -12.78
C THR A 70 7.62 -2.91 -13.28
N GLN A 71 8.92 -2.72 -13.53
CA GLN A 71 9.84 -3.81 -13.88
C GLN A 71 10.00 -4.83 -12.76
N PHE A 72 9.85 -4.39 -11.50
CA PHE A 72 9.86 -5.25 -10.32
C PHE A 72 8.47 -5.79 -9.95
N GLY A 73 7.45 -5.58 -10.80
CA GLY A 73 6.08 -6.06 -10.59
C GLY A 73 5.25 -5.23 -9.61
N TYR A 74 5.69 -4.01 -9.27
CA TYR A 74 4.93 -3.09 -8.42
C TYR A 74 4.26 -1.98 -9.25
N PHE A 75 3.02 -1.65 -8.90
CA PHE A 75 2.26 -0.61 -9.61
C PHE A 75 1.95 0.60 -8.72
N LYS A 76 2.02 0.45 -7.40
CA LYS A 76 1.69 1.52 -6.45
C LYS A 76 2.81 1.80 -5.45
N VAL A 77 3.15 3.07 -5.26
CA VAL A 77 4.14 3.51 -4.26
C VAL A 77 3.47 4.19 -3.06
N LEU A 78 3.76 3.67 -1.87
CA LEU A 78 3.19 4.10 -0.59
C LEU A 78 4.23 4.75 0.33
N GLY A 79 3.81 5.73 1.12
CA GLY A 79 4.71 6.59 1.90
C GLY A 79 5.17 6.07 3.26
N LYS A 80 5.19 4.75 3.50
CA LYS A 80 5.73 4.20 4.76
C LYS A 80 7.25 4.35 4.79
N GLY A 81 7.81 4.71 5.95
CA GLY A 81 9.26 4.88 6.16
C GLY A 81 9.81 6.18 5.58
N MET A 82 11.14 6.27 5.45
CA MET A 82 11.87 7.42 4.91
C MET A 82 12.92 6.96 3.92
N LEU A 83 13.18 7.79 2.91
CA LEU A 83 14.33 7.64 2.03
C LEU A 83 15.58 8.20 2.72
N PRO A 84 16.77 7.68 2.41
CA PRO A 84 18.02 8.31 2.81
C PRO A 84 18.08 9.74 2.23
N PRO A 85 18.32 10.79 3.03
CA PRO A 85 18.29 12.18 2.56
C PRO A 85 19.41 12.50 1.58
N ASP A 86 20.54 11.80 1.66
CA ASP A 86 21.72 12.04 0.84
C ASP A 86 21.66 11.35 -0.53
N ARG A 87 20.57 10.61 -0.81
CA ARG A 87 20.46 9.73 -1.98
C ARG A 87 19.18 10.02 -2.77
N PRO A 88 19.23 10.98 -3.70
CA PRO A 88 18.07 11.34 -4.51
C PRO A 88 17.71 10.21 -5.49
N VAL A 89 16.42 10.06 -5.77
CA VAL A 89 15.87 8.97 -6.60
C VAL A 89 14.81 9.49 -7.55
N VAL A 90 14.84 9.03 -8.80
CA VAL A 90 13.72 9.22 -9.73
C VAL A 90 12.88 7.95 -9.75
N VAL A 91 11.60 8.04 -9.38
CA VAL A 91 10.71 6.87 -9.27
C VAL A 91 9.67 6.91 -10.39
N LYS A 92 9.64 5.88 -11.24
CA LYS A 92 8.63 5.67 -12.28
C LYS A 92 7.59 4.67 -11.80
N ALA A 93 6.33 5.08 -11.69
CA ALA A 93 5.24 4.24 -11.17
C ALA A 93 3.89 4.62 -11.78
N LYS A 94 2.92 3.68 -11.78
CA LYS A 94 1.55 3.97 -12.21
C LYS A 94 0.77 4.81 -11.22
N LEU A 95 0.87 4.45 -9.93
CA LEU A 95 0.15 5.13 -8.85
C LEU A 95 1.11 5.50 -7.73
N VAL A 96 1.01 6.73 -7.23
CA VAL A 96 1.83 7.22 -6.12
C VAL A 96 0.93 7.90 -5.08
N SER A 97 1.14 7.58 -3.81
CA SER A 97 0.44 8.26 -2.72
C SER A 97 0.98 9.68 -2.52
N LYS A 98 0.12 10.63 -2.14
CA LYS A 98 0.50 12.02 -1.85
C LYS A 98 1.61 12.12 -0.80
N ILE A 99 1.64 11.22 0.17
CA ILE A 99 2.69 11.16 1.20
C ILE A 99 4.01 10.70 0.62
N ALA A 100 4.00 9.68 -0.25
CA ALA A 100 5.21 9.20 -0.92
C ALA A 100 5.81 10.30 -1.82
N GLU A 101 4.98 10.98 -2.61
CA GLU A 101 5.42 12.07 -3.48
C GLU A 101 6.10 13.19 -2.70
N LYS A 102 5.50 13.63 -1.59
CA LYS A 102 6.09 14.64 -0.70
C LYS A 102 7.46 14.20 -0.17
N LYS A 103 7.60 12.93 0.25
CA LYS A 103 8.85 12.39 0.79
C LYS A 103 9.94 12.26 -0.27
N ILE A 104 9.60 11.80 -1.47
CA ILE A 104 10.54 11.66 -2.58
C ILE A 104 11.06 13.04 -3.00
N LYS A 105 10.17 14.04 -3.12
CA LYS A 105 10.56 15.43 -3.41
C LYS A 105 11.41 16.06 -2.31
N ALA A 106 11.10 15.80 -1.05
CA ALA A 106 11.89 16.28 0.09
C ALA A 106 13.30 15.70 0.13
N ALA A 107 13.50 14.48 -0.38
CA ALA A 107 14.81 13.84 -0.53
C ALA A 107 15.57 14.27 -1.81
N GLY A 108 15.10 15.31 -2.52
CA GLY A 108 15.70 15.77 -3.78
C GLY A 108 15.43 14.86 -4.99
N GLY A 109 14.48 13.94 -4.87
CA GLY A 109 14.07 13.04 -5.93
C GLY A 109 12.90 13.56 -6.78
N ALA A 110 12.54 12.80 -7.81
CA ALA A 110 11.41 13.10 -8.69
C ALA A 110 10.49 11.89 -8.87
N VAL A 111 9.22 12.15 -9.18
CA VAL A 111 8.22 11.11 -9.49
C VAL A 111 7.78 11.30 -10.93
N VAL A 112 7.79 10.21 -11.69
CA VAL A 112 7.33 10.15 -13.08
C VAL A 112 6.19 9.14 -13.15
N LEU A 113 5.02 9.58 -13.63
CA LEU A 113 3.88 8.69 -13.80
C LEU A 113 4.01 7.93 -15.12
N THR A 114 3.81 6.62 -15.06
CA THR A 114 3.80 5.72 -16.23
C THR A 114 2.44 5.06 -16.39
N ALA A 115 2.05 4.75 -17.63
CA ALA A 115 0.76 4.11 -17.93
C ALA A 115 0.79 2.58 -17.74
#